data_AF-A0A554JHN9-F1
#
_entry.id   AF-A0A554JHN9-F1
#
_cell.length_a   1.000
_cell.length_b   1.000
_cell.length_c   1.000
_cell.angle_alpha   90.00
_cell.angle_beta   90.00
_cell.angle_gamma   90.00
#
_symmetry.space_group_name_H-M   'P 1'
#
loop_
_entity.id
_entity.type
_entity.pdbx_description
1 polymer ?
#
loop_
_entity_poly.entity_id
_entity_poly.type
_entity_poly.pdbx_seq_one_letter_code
_entity_poly.pdbx_strand_id
1 'polypeptide(L)'
;MLRKHGSPIHFREVAKSIEKLFGKKAHVATTHNELIKDPRFVLVGRGLYALSEWGYMSGVVRDVIRQILEKNGPLKKDEVVNKVLKERYVKENTILVNLNNPKFFKKDKEGRYMAIS
;
A
#
# COMPACT_ATOMS: atom_id res chain seq x y z
N MET A 1 17.25 -4.40 -9.88
CA MET A 1 16.31 -5.48 -9.52
C MET A 1 14.87 -4.95 -9.42
N LEU A 2 14.53 -4.09 -8.46
CA LEU A 2 13.17 -3.54 -8.34
C LEU A 2 12.70 -2.69 -9.53
N ARG A 3 13.56 -1.83 -10.11
CA ARG A 3 13.23 -1.02 -11.30
C ARG A 3 12.73 -1.83 -12.52
N LYS A 4 13.11 -3.12 -12.62
CA LYS A 4 12.73 -3.99 -13.74
C LYS A 4 11.44 -4.81 -13.49
N HIS A 5 10.98 -4.92 -12.24
CA HIS A 5 9.89 -5.82 -11.86
C HIS A 5 8.49 -5.23 -11.99
N GLY A 6 8.36 -3.90 -12.11
CA GLY A 6 7.09 -3.19 -12.28
C GLY A 6 6.03 -3.40 -11.18
N SER A 7 6.36 -4.13 -10.11
CA SER A 7 5.45 -4.58 -9.06
C SER A 7 6.16 -4.68 -7.71
N PRO A 8 5.45 -4.47 -6.58
CA PRO A 8 6.04 -4.57 -5.24
C PRO A 8 6.60 -5.96 -4.97
N ILE A 9 7.77 -6.04 -4.32
CA ILE A 9 8.47 -7.28 -4.01
C ILE A 9 8.58 -7.49 -2.51
N HIS A 10 8.52 -8.73 -2.06
CA HIS A 10 8.69 -9.05 -0.66
C HIS A 10 10.18 -8.99 -0.25
N PHE A 11 10.50 -8.44 0.92
CA PHE A 11 11.90 -8.28 1.39
C PHE A 11 12.69 -9.60 1.42
N ARG A 12 12.02 -10.73 1.65
CA ARG A 12 12.64 -12.07 1.57
C ARG A 12 13.12 -12.40 0.15
N GLU A 13 12.35 -12.03 -0.86
CA GLU A 13 12.72 -12.23 -2.27
C GLU A 13 13.81 -11.25 -2.70
N VAL A 14 13.85 -10.05 -2.11
CA VAL A 14 14.97 -9.11 -2.25
C VAL A 14 16.25 -9.72 -1.68
N ALA A 15 16.21 -10.26 -0.45
CA ALA A 15 17.35 -10.91 0.18
C ALA A 15 17.88 -12.07 -0.68
N LYS A 16 17.00 -12.98 -1.14
CA LYS A 16 17.38 -14.08 -2.06
C LYS A 16 17.99 -13.57 -3.36
N SER A 17 17.47 -12.48 -3.92
CA SER A 17 17.99 -11.90 -5.17
C SER A 17 19.39 -11.30 -4.98
N ILE A 18 19.66 -10.70 -3.82
CA ILE A 18 21.00 -10.22 -3.45
C ILE A 18 21.96 -11.39 -3.30
N GLU A 19 21.56 -12.48 -2.63
CA GLU A 19 22.38 -13.69 -2.51
C GLU A 19 22.76 -14.24 -3.89
N LYS A 20 21.80 -14.33 -4.81
CA LYS A 20 22.01 -14.83 -6.16
C LYS A 20 22.95 -13.94 -7.00
N LEU A 21 22.91 -12.62 -6.81
CA LEU A 21 23.74 -11.68 -7.56
C LEU A 21 25.18 -11.60 -7.04
N PHE A 22 25.34 -11.57 -5.72
CA PHE A 22 26.62 -11.27 -5.08
C PHE A 22 27.31 -12.50 -4.49
N GLY A 23 26.65 -13.66 -4.50
CA GLY A 23 27.18 -14.93 -3.98
C GLY A 23 27.39 -14.96 -2.46
N LYS A 24 26.91 -13.93 -1.74
CA LYS A 24 27.06 -13.79 -0.29
C LYS A 24 25.68 -13.86 0.37
N LYS A 25 25.59 -14.57 1.51
CA LYS A 25 24.35 -14.67 2.29
C LYS A 25 23.86 -13.29 2.70
N ALA A 26 22.59 -13.01 2.44
CA ALA A 26 21.93 -11.76 2.78
C ALA A 26 20.98 -12.04 3.94
N HIS A 27 21.27 -11.45 5.10
CA HIS A 27 20.40 -11.59 6.26
C HIS A 27 19.07 -10.88 6.01
N VAL A 28 18.00 -11.66 5.97
CA VAL A 28 16.62 -11.21 5.73
C VAL A 28 16.21 -10.03 6.64
N ALA A 29 16.59 -10.07 7.92
CA ALA A 29 16.31 -8.99 8.87
C ALA A 29 17.12 -7.71 8.56
N THR A 30 18.40 -7.85 8.23
CA THR A 30 19.26 -6.73 7.83
C THR A 30 18.75 -6.11 6.52
N THR A 31 18.40 -6.93 5.53
CA THR A 31 17.81 -6.45 4.27
C THR A 31 16.52 -5.67 4.53
N HIS A 32 15.66 -6.14 5.44
CA HIS A 32 14.46 -5.40 5.82
C HIS A 32 14.77 -4.02 6.39
N ASN A 33 15.72 -3.93 7.33
CA ASN A 33 16.10 -2.66 7.96
C ASN A 33 16.74 -1.69 6.97
N GLU A 34 17.59 -2.19 6.07
CA GLU A 34 18.22 -1.35 5.03
C GLU A 34 17.19 -0.83 4.02
N LEU A 35 16.16 -1.63 3.68
CA LEU A 35 15.04 -1.18 2.85
C LEU A 35 14.16 -0.13 3.54
N ILE A 36 14.10 -0.12 4.88
CA ILE A 36 13.36 0.92 5.64
C ILE A 36 14.13 2.24 5.64
N LYS A 37 15.46 2.20 5.73
CA LYS A 37 16.31 3.40 5.80
C LYS A 37 16.46 4.10 4.45
N ASP A 38 16.32 3.38 3.35
CA ASP A 38 16.50 3.94 2.01
C ASP A 38 15.18 4.56 1.50
N PRO A 39 15.13 5.90 1.30
CA PRO A 39 13.91 6.62 0.92
C PRO A 39 13.43 6.29 -0.50
N ARG A 40 14.21 5.55 -1.29
CA ARG A 40 13.80 5.05 -2.60
C ARG A 40 12.81 3.89 -2.48
N PHE A 41 12.68 3.29 -1.31
CA PHE A 41 11.75 2.19 -1.07
C PHE A 41 10.65 2.58 -0.09
N VAL A 42 9.44 2.13 -0.38
CA VAL A 42 8.25 2.38 0.45
C VAL A 42 7.64 1.03 0.82
N LEU A 43 7.37 0.82 2.10
CA LEU A 43 6.64 -0.34 2.59
C LEU A 43 5.15 -0.17 2.25
N VAL A 44 4.66 -0.96 1.29
CA VAL A 44 3.29 -0.87 0.75
C VAL A 44 2.36 -1.98 1.26
N GLY A 45 2.88 -2.91 2.05
CA GLY A 45 2.14 -4.01 2.65
C GLY A 45 3.01 -4.81 3.62
N ARG A 46 2.49 -5.92 4.17
CA ARG A 46 3.26 -6.78 5.10
C ARG A 46 4.50 -7.35 4.39
N GLY A 47 5.65 -6.72 4.64
CA GLY A 47 6.93 -7.06 4.03
C GLY A 47 7.08 -6.71 2.54
N LEU A 48 6.13 -6.01 1.93
CA LEU A 48 6.17 -5.65 0.51
C LEU A 48 6.74 -4.26 0.31
N TYR A 49 7.78 -4.15 -0.52
CA TYR A 49 8.45 -2.91 -0.85
C TYR A 49 8.22 -2.55 -2.32
N ALA A 50 7.94 -1.28 -2.57
CA ALA A 50 7.85 -0.67 -3.90
C ALA A 50 8.85 0.49 -4.00
N LEU A 51 9.16 0.92 -5.22
CA LEU A 51 9.94 2.14 -5.44
C LEU A 51 9.08 3.38 -5.21
N SER A 52 9.64 4.42 -4.60
CA SER A 52 8.95 5.70 -4.39
C SER A 52 8.57 6.38 -5.71
N GLU A 53 9.36 6.19 -6.77
CA GLU A 53 9.11 6.73 -8.12
C GLU A 53 7.87 6.14 -8.82
N TRP A 54 7.31 5.04 -8.31
CA TRP A 54 6.14 4.39 -8.91
C TRP A 54 4.80 5.04 -8.51
N GLY A 55 4.83 6.20 -7.86
CA GLY A 55 3.62 6.95 -7.50
C GLY A 55 2.77 6.29 -6.41
N TYR A 56 3.29 5.25 -5.74
CA TYR A 56 2.65 4.71 -4.55
C TYR A 56 2.68 5.77 -3.45
N MET A 57 1.52 6.36 -3.15
CA MET A 57 1.42 7.34 -2.07
C MET A 57 1.97 6.73 -0.77
N SER A 58 2.97 7.38 -0.17
CA SER A 58 3.36 7.10 1.21
C SER A 58 2.15 7.39 2.10
N GLY A 59 1.71 6.38 2.84
CA GLY A 59 0.46 6.44 3.58
C GLY A 59 -0.25 5.10 3.55
N VAL A 60 -1.10 4.87 4.54
CA VAL A 60 -1.89 3.64 4.62
C VAL A 60 -3.03 3.73 3.62
N VAL A 61 -3.56 2.58 3.18
CA VAL A 61 -4.75 2.52 2.29
C VAL A 61 -5.90 3.41 2.79
N ARG A 62 -6.02 3.55 4.12
CA ARG A 62 -6.87 4.52 4.81
C ARG A 62 -6.73 5.96 4.27
N ASP A 63 -5.52 6.48 4.14
CA ASP A 63 -5.32 7.89 3.77
C ASP A 63 -5.77 8.14 2.33
N VAL A 64 -5.58 7.15 1.45
CA VAL A 64 -6.10 7.16 0.08
C VAL A 64 -7.64 7.17 0.07
N ILE A 65 -8.26 6.29 0.86
CA ILE A 65 -9.72 6.24 1.01
C ILE A 65 -10.23 7.59 1.50
N ARG A 66 -9.58 8.19 2.49
CA ARG A 66 -9.95 9.50 3.05
C ARG A 66 -9.92 10.59 1.97
N GLN A 67 -8.82 10.74 1.24
CA GLN A 67 -8.72 11.74 0.17
C GLN A 67 -9.80 11.56 -0.91
N ILE A 68 -10.11 10.31 -1.27
CA ILE A 68 -11.18 10.02 -2.24
C ILE A 68 -12.54 10.48 -1.70
N LEU A 69 -12.85 10.19 -0.44
CA LEU A 69 -14.10 10.60 0.20
C LEU A 69 -14.18 12.11 0.44
N GLU A 70 -13.07 12.77 0.76
CA GLU A 70 -13.00 14.24 0.91
C GLU A 70 -13.21 14.94 -0.44
N LYS A 71 -12.64 14.40 -1.52
CA LYS A 71 -12.74 14.97 -2.86
C LYS A 71 -14.10 14.74 -3.53
N ASN A 72 -14.72 13.59 -3.30
CA ASN A 72 -15.95 13.19 -3.99
C ASN A 72 -17.21 13.26 -3.11
N GLY A 73 -17.06 13.50 -1.81
CA GLY A 73 -18.14 13.36 -0.83
C GLY A 73 -18.46 11.89 -0.50
N PRO A 74 -19.61 11.63 0.14
CA PRO A 74 -20.02 10.28 0.53
C PRO A 74 -20.25 9.35 -0.67
N LEU A 75 -19.59 8.20 -0.69
CA LEU A 75 -19.61 7.24 -1.80
C LEU A 75 -20.05 5.84 -1.38
N LYS A 76 -20.67 5.08 -2.28
CA LYS A 76 -20.96 3.66 -2.03
C LYS A 76 -19.67 2.84 -1.96
N LYS A 77 -19.75 1.69 -1.28
CA LYS A 77 -18.63 0.73 -1.13
C LYS A 77 -17.88 0.50 -2.46
N ASP A 78 -18.61 0.16 -3.50
CA ASP A 78 -18.02 -0.25 -4.78
C ASP A 78 -17.38 0.94 -5.50
N GLU A 79 -17.92 2.14 -5.33
CA GLU A 79 -17.33 3.37 -5.88
C GLU A 79 -16.01 3.71 -5.19
N VAL A 80 -15.94 3.57 -3.87
CA VAL A 80 -14.70 3.75 -3.11
C VAL A 80 -13.65 2.74 -3.56
N VAL A 81 -14.01 1.46 -3.65
CA VAL A 81 -13.10 0.40 -4.12
C VAL A 81 -12.57 0.71 -5.51
N ASN A 82 -13.46 0.99 -6.47
CA ASN A 82 -13.08 1.28 -7.85
C ASN A 82 -12.17 2.50 -7.96
N LYS A 83 -12.42 3.56 -7.18
CA LYS A 83 -11.56 4.75 -7.16
C LYS A 83 -10.20 4.45 -6.53
N VAL A 84 -10.15 3.73 -5.40
CA VAL A 84 -8.88 3.37 -4.75
C VAL A 84 -8.03 2.48 -5.65
N LEU A 85 -8.63 1.52 -6.37
CA LEU A 85 -7.92 0.65 -7.31
C LEU A 85 -7.36 1.41 -8.51
N LYS A 86 -7.98 2.53 -8.91
CA LYS A 86 -7.45 3.43 -9.95
C LYS A 86 -6.26 4.26 -9.46
N GLU A 87 -6.27 4.68 -8.19
CA GLU A 87 -5.22 5.52 -7.60
C GLU A 87 -4.05 4.70 -7.03
N ARG A 88 -4.28 3.44 -6.64
CA ARG A 88 -3.26 2.60 -5.98
C ARG A 88 -3.43 1.13 -6.31
N TYR A 89 -2.32 0.47 -6.66
CA TYR A 89 -2.30 -0.98 -6.77
C TYR A 89 -2.35 -1.64 -5.38
N VAL A 90 -3.53 -2.13 -5.01
CA VAL A 90 -3.84 -2.79 -3.74
C VAL A 90 -4.93 -3.84 -3.95
N LYS A 91 -5.01 -4.86 -3.09
CA LYS A 91 -6.11 -5.83 -3.13
C LYS A 91 -7.39 -5.21 -2.59
N GLU A 92 -8.53 -5.56 -3.21
CA GLU A 92 -9.85 -5.13 -2.77
C GLU A 92 -10.09 -5.39 -1.27
N ASN A 93 -9.78 -6.60 -0.78
CA ASN A 93 -9.92 -6.94 0.64
C ASN A 93 -9.18 -5.97 1.57
N THR A 94 -8.02 -5.47 1.17
CA THR A 94 -7.28 -4.49 1.98
C THR A 94 -8.02 -3.15 2.03
N ILE A 95 -8.66 -2.74 0.93
CA ILE A 95 -9.52 -1.55 0.90
C ILE A 95 -10.70 -1.75 1.84
N LEU A 96 -11.39 -2.88 1.75
CA LEU A 96 -12.57 -3.18 2.58
C LEU A 96 -12.27 -3.22 4.07
N VAL A 97 -11.15 -3.84 4.47
CA VAL A 97 -10.72 -3.87 5.88
C VAL A 97 -10.42 -2.47 6.40
N ASN A 98 -9.81 -1.60 5.59
CA ASN A 98 -9.55 -0.21 5.99
C ASN A 98 -10.84 0.62 6.02
N LEU A 99 -11.72 0.46 5.03
CA LEU A 99 -12.98 1.18 4.89
C LEU A 99 -13.96 0.85 6.03
N ASN A 100 -13.95 -0.39 6.53
CA ASN A 100 -14.77 -0.82 7.67
C ASN A 100 -14.25 -0.33 9.03
N ASN A 101 -13.14 0.43 9.08
CA ASN A 101 -12.62 0.92 10.35
C ASN A 101 -13.46 2.11 10.85
N PRO A 102 -14.28 1.94 11.91
CA PRO A 102 -15.20 2.98 12.37
C PRO A 102 -14.50 4.18 13.01
N LYS A 103 -13.19 4.06 13.31
CA LYS A 103 -12.38 5.18 13.81
C LYS A 103 -12.13 6.24 12.74
N PHE A 104 -12.24 5.88 11.46
CA PHE A 104 -11.85 6.75 10.34
C PHE A 104 -12.97 6.94 9.32
N PHE A 105 -13.91 5.99 9.23
CA PHE A 105 -14.98 6.04 8.24
C PHE A 105 -16.31 5.70 8.89
N LYS A 106 -17.35 6.44 8.50
CA LYS A 106 -18.73 6.19 8.90
C LYS A 106 -19.53 5.75 7.69
N LYS A 107 -20.43 4.78 7.89
CA LYS A 107 -21.42 4.38 6.90
C LYS A 107 -22.76 4.99 7.29
N ASP A 108 -23.43 5.64 6.34
CA ASP A 108 -24.78 6.18 6.54
C ASP A 108 -25.87 5.13 6.32
N LYS A 109 -27.14 5.54 6.50
CA LYS A 109 -28.31 4.67 6.32
C LYS A 109 -28.50 4.21 4.87
N GLU A 110 -27.98 4.96 3.90
CA GLU A 110 -28.02 4.61 2.48
C GLU A 110 -26.85 3.72 2.04
N GLY A 111 -25.93 3.43 2.96
CA GLY A 111 -24.76 2.61 2.73
C GLY A 111 -23.59 3.31 2.06
N ARG A 112 -23.56 4.64 2.08
CA ARG A 112 -22.43 5.46 1.62
C ARG A 112 -21.46 5.69 2.78
N TYR A 113 -20.18 5.72 2.44
CA TYR A 113 -19.08 5.95 3.37
C TYR A 113 -18.66 7.41 3.34
N MET A 114 -18.34 7.96 4.50
CA MET A 114 -17.81 9.31 4.69
C MET A 114 -16.56 9.25 5.58
N ALA A 115 -15.59 10.11 5.31
CA ALA A 115 -14.43 10.27 6.16
C ALA A 115 -14.84 10.94 7.49
N ILE A 116 -14.35 10.39 8.59
CA ILE A 116 -14.44 10.98 9.92
C ILE A 116 -13.10 11.63 10.22
N SER A 117 -13.14 12.85 10.75
CA SER A 117 -11.95 13.60 11.18
C SER A 117 -11.38 13.05 12.46
#